data_AF-A0A963W1V0-F1
#
_entry.id   AF-A0A963W1V0-F1
#
_cell.length_a   1.000
_cell.length_b   1.000
_cell.length_c   1.000
_cell.angle_alpha   90.00
_cell.angle_beta   90.00
_cell.angle_gamma   90.00
#
_symmetry.space_group_name_H-M   'P 1'
#
loop_
_entity.id
_entity.type
_entity.pdbx_description
1 polymer ?
#
loop_
_entity_poly.entity_id
_entity_poly.type
_entity_poly.pdbx_seq_one_letter_code
_entity_poly.pdbx_strand_id
1 'polypeptide(L)'
;SVLTLTNPIPTALATFGRSVAMSGARVVVGAPGTSGGGNVFVYDLNNATPATPVLTIANPGPASGDSFGSVAVSGRWLVVGAPADDTLASNAGSVYVYDLDGVDPAVPVMTLNKPGAVASDSFGNAVAIFGTLVVTSATGDDTGASNAGSAYVFDLAGSTPTVPVAILNNPTPVSNDGFSNAVAISGMQVVIGASGDDTFASNAGSVYVYDLGSTTPLVPLTLSNPFPAANDGFGSAVKIAGTRLVVGAASDDLAAVNVGSVYVYELASASPEVPAFTLSNPAPSAGDFFGASLAVEGGMLIIGASGKDTPAYDAGAAYVFGPHPLDQDSDGMRDAWELTWWPGTASHGPLDDDDHDGLVNLLEMAFGLNPTVPNGGNLTPLTQEGGYLTMTIIKHPGAAYEVQSAGTLTPGQPESFSATTTTILLDDTTTLKVHDNTPASTATARFMRVRVTGAP
;
A
#
# COMPACT_ATOMS: atom_id res chain seq x y z
N SER A 1 -9.70 -1.73 15.96
CA SER A 1 -8.70 -1.05 16.81
C SER A 1 -7.37 -1.07 16.08
N VAL A 2 -6.54 -0.04 16.25
CA VAL A 2 -5.19 0.00 15.66
C VAL A 2 -4.21 -0.64 16.66
N LEU A 3 -3.40 -1.59 16.19
CA LEU A 3 -2.27 -2.13 16.96
C LEU A 3 -1.02 -1.32 16.59
N THR A 4 -0.30 -0.80 17.59
CA THR A 4 0.96 -0.09 17.40
C THR A 4 2.12 -0.94 17.90
N LEU A 5 3.09 -1.20 17.03
CA LEU A 5 4.35 -1.83 17.39
C LEU A 5 5.40 -0.76 17.65
N THR A 6 6.01 -0.78 18.83
CA THR A 6 7.06 0.18 19.22
C THR A 6 8.40 -0.51 19.32
N ASN A 7 9.48 0.19 18.99
CA ASN A 7 10.83 -0.34 19.17
C ASN A 7 11.05 -0.79 20.63
N PRO A 8 11.30 -2.08 20.90
CA PRO A 8 11.48 -2.61 22.25
C PRO A 8 12.81 -2.18 22.89
N ILE A 9 13.79 -1.77 22.08
CA ILE A 9 15.09 -1.26 22.52
C ILE A 9 15.36 0.10 21.86
N PRO A 10 14.64 1.16 22.29
CA PRO A 10 14.71 2.46 21.65
C PRO A 10 16.09 3.09 21.84
N THR A 11 16.85 3.15 20.74
CA THR A 11 18.08 3.96 20.65
C THR A 11 17.87 5.08 19.63
N ALA A 12 18.59 6.18 19.81
CA ALA A 12 18.63 7.24 18.79
C ALA A 12 19.06 6.62 17.44
N LEU A 13 18.40 7.04 16.36
CA LEU A 13 18.69 6.59 14.99
C LEU A 13 18.53 5.07 14.75
N ALA A 14 17.82 4.33 15.62
CA ALA A 14 17.60 2.89 15.44
C ALA A 14 16.91 2.51 14.12
N THR A 15 16.20 3.46 13.50
CA THR A 15 15.42 3.28 12.25
C THR A 15 14.49 2.07 12.28
N PHE A 16 13.91 1.77 13.45
CA PHE A 16 12.88 0.75 13.61
C PHE A 16 11.70 1.04 12.68
N GLY A 17 11.31 0.05 11.88
CA GLY A 17 10.27 0.20 10.86
C GLY A 17 10.79 0.61 9.48
N ARG A 18 12.13 0.72 9.29
CA ARG A 18 12.70 1.03 7.97
C ARG A 18 12.36 -0.02 6.91
N SER A 19 12.21 -1.27 7.33
CA SER A 19 11.74 -2.40 6.53
C SER A 19 10.76 -3.23 7.37
N VAL A 20 9.65 -3.63 6.77
CA VAL A 20 8.60 -4.42 7.40
C VAL A 20 8.15 -5.49 6.42
N ALA A 21 7.97 -6.72 6.89
CA ALA A 21 7.45 -7.82 6.11
C ALA A 21 6.48 -8.67 6.95
N MET A 22 5.53 -9.35 6.30
CA MET A 22 4.56 -10.21 6.97
C MET A 22 4.33 -11.51 6.24
N SER A 23 4.05 -12.58 6.99
CA SER A 23 3.57 -13.85 6.46
C SER A 23 2.63 -14.49 7.48
N GLY A 24 1.34 -14.57 7.13
CA GLY A 24 0.29 -14.93 8.08
C GLY A 24 0.28 -13.97 9.27
N ALA A 25 0.28 -14.52 10.49
CA ALA A 25 0.32 -13.72 11.73
C ALA A 25 1.72 -13.24 12.13
N ARG A 26 2.78 -13.63 11.40
CA ARG A 26 4.15 -13.18 11.70
C ARG A 26 4.41 -11.83 11.05
N VAL A 27 4.79 -10.84 11.86
CA VAL A 27 5.25 -9.54 11.39
C VAL A 27 6.72 -9.39 11.77
N VAL A 28 7.54 -9.01 10.81
CA VAL A 28 8.98 -8.81 10.98
C VAL A 28 9.31 -7.36 10.73
N VAL A 29 10.05 -6.74 11.66
CA VAL A 29 10.41 -5.32 11.60
C VAL A 29 11.93 -5.17 11.73
N GLY A 30 12.55 -4.56 10.73
CA GLY A 30 13.95 -4.19 10.76
C GLY A 30 14.22 -2.87 11.47
N ALA A 31 15.37 -2.79 12.14
CA ALA A 31 15.90 -1.61 12.81
C ALA A 31 17.42 -1.51 12.54
N PRO A 32 17.82 -1.23 11.28
CA PRO A 32 19.20 -1.32 10.83
C PRO A 32 20.14 -0.30 11.48
N GLY A 33 19.61 0.80 12.02
CA GLY A 33 20.40 1.80 12.74
C GLY A 33 20.62 1.49 14.22
N THR A 34 20.17 0.33 14.71
CA THR A 34 20.41 -0.08 16.11
C THR A 34 21.90 -0.32 16.35
N SER A 35 22.39 0.05 17.53
CA SER A 35 23.80 -0.16 17.90
C SER A 35 24.22 -1.62 17.74
N GLY A 36 25.44 -1.84 17.22
CA GLY A 36 25.92 -3.20 16.91
C GLY A 36 25.58 -3.67 15.49
N GLY A 37 25.23 -2.75 14.60
CA GLY A 37 25.07 -3.05 13.16
C GLY A 37 23.65 -3.39 12.75
N GLY A 38 22.67 -3.24 13.64
CA GLY A 38 21.25 -3.42 13.34
C GLY A 38 20.59 -4.62 14.04
N ASN A 39 19.26 -4.56 14.14
CA ASN A 39 18.43 -5.59 14.74
C ASN A 39 17.18 -5.86 13.90
N VAL A 40 16.61 -7.04 14.08
CA VAL A 40 15.31 -7.44 13.55
C VAL A 40 14.44 -7.97 14.68
N PHE A 41 13.16 -7.60 14.66
CA PHE A 41 12.17 -8.01 15.66
C PHE A 41 11.05 -8.79 14.98
N VAL A 42 10.69 -9.94 15.54
CA VAL A 42 9.59 -10.77 15.06
C VAL A 42 8.45 -10.72 16.07
N TYR A 43 7.25 -10.43 15.58
CA TYR A 43 6.01 -10.36 16.33
C TYR A 43 5.06 -11.45 15.83
N ASP A 44 4.22 -11.95 16.73
CA ASP A 44 3.13 -12.86 16.40
C ASP A 44 1.80 -12.21 16.82
N LEU A 45 0.96 -11.90 15.83
CA LEU A 45 -0.31 -11.21 16.04
C LEU A 45 -1.36 -12.10 16.74
N ASN A 46 -1.17 -13.42 16.77
CA ASN A 46 -2.03 -14.34 17.51
C ASN A 46 -1.60 -14.50 18.98
N ASN A 47 -0.47 -13.92 19.36
CA ASN A 47 -0.01 -13.97 20.74
C ASN A 47 -0.93 -13.12 21.64
N ALA A 48 -1.04 -13.47 22.92
CA ALA A 48 -1.76 -12.69 23.92
C ALA A 48 -1.20 -11.27 24.07
N THR A 49 0.08 -11.05 23.74
CA THR A 49 0.74 -9.73 23.74
C THR A 49 1.30 -9.41 22.35
N PRO A 50 0.45 -9.09 21.36
CA PRO A 50 0.87 -8.96 19.96
C PRO A 50 1.78 -7.75 19.69
N ALA A 51 1.85 -6.80 20.63
CA ALA A 51 2.76 -5.65 20.58
C ALA A 51 4.17 -5.93 21.13
N THR A 52 4.43 -7.13 21.65
CA THR A 52 5.72 -7.54 22.20
C THR A 52 6.39 -8.52 21.23
N PRO A 53 7.65 -8.31 20.85
CA PRO A 53 8.34 -9.25 19.97
C PRO A 53 8.50 -10.61 20.65
N VAL A 54 8.22 -11.68 19.90
CA VAL A 54 8.47 -13.07 20.32
C VAL A 54 9.92 -13.47 20.08
N LEU A 55 10.63 -12.76 19.21
CA LEU A 55 12.04 -12.98 18.91
C LEU A 55 12.74 -11.67 18.53
N THR A 56 13.97 -11.51 19.01
CA THR A 56 14.89 -10.43 18.61
C THR A 56 16.13 -11.08 18.01
N ILE A 57 16.48 -10.68 16.79
CA ILE A 57 17.65 -11.15 16.05
C ILE A 57 18.62 -9.97 15.93
N ALA A 58 19.87 -10.19 16.32
CA ALA A 58 20.94 -9.21 16.15
C ALA A 58 21.79 -9.56 14.93
N ASN A 59 22.53 -8.58 14.40
CA ASN A 59 23.54 -8.84 13.38
C ASN A 59 24.50 -9.98 13.83
N PRO A 60 24.64 -11.07 13.05
CA PRO A 60 25.55 -12.19 13.39
C PRO A 60 27.03 -11.81 13.49
N GLY A 61 27.45 -10.79 12.74
CA GLY A 61 28.81 -10.23 12.76
C GLY A 61 28.76 -8.75 13.13
N PRO A 62 28.43 -8.39 14.38
CA PRO A 62 28.05 -7.02 14.72
C PRO A 62 29.20 -6.03 14.55
N ALA A 63 29.16 -5.22 13.50
CA ALA A 63 29.97 -4.04 13.33
C ALA A 63 29.10 -2.77 13.13
N SER A 64 29.63 -1.63 13.56
CA SER A 64 28.88 -0.37 13.51
C SER A 64 28.77 0.10 12.06
N GLY A 65 27.56 0.10 11.51
CA GLY A 65 27.28 0.62 10.16
C GLY A 65 26.71 -0.43 9.21
N ASP A 66 26.82 -1.72 9.53
CA ASP A 66 26.45 -2.85 8.65
C ASP A 66 25.00 -2.82 8.16
N SER A 67 24.13 -2.11 8.88
CA SER A 67 22.73 -1.87 8.50
C SER A 67 21.91 -3.15 8.35
N PHE A 68 22.16 -4.16 9.19
CA PHE A 68 21.38 -5.39 9.29
C PHE A 68 19.91 -5.09 9.63
N GLY A 69 19.01 -5.30 8.67
CA GLY A 69 17.60 -4.99 8.87
C GLY A 69 16.74 -4.83 7.62
N SER A 70 17.24 -5.12 6.43
CA SER A 70 16.38 -5.27 5.23
C SER A 70 15.70 -6.63 5.32
N VAL A 71 14.36 -6.70 5.48
CA VAL A 71 13.67 -7.95 5.83
C VAL A 71 12.67 -8.42 4.78
N ALA A 72 12.60 -9.74 4.58
CA ALA A 72 11.51 -10.40 3.86
C ALA A 72 11.19 -11.76 4.49
N VAL A 73 9.92 -12.17 4.50
CA VAL A 73 9.48 -13.41 5.17
C VAL A 73 8.49 -14.19 4.30
N SER A 74 8.65 -15.51 4.23
CA SER A 74 7.69 -16.42 3.58
C SER A 74 7.58 -17.71 4.40
N GLY A 75 6.46 -17.90 5.08
CA GLY A 75 6.22 -19.03 5.97
C GLY A 75 7.26 -19.10 7.10
N ARG A 76 8.12 -20.11 7.05
CA ARG A 76 9.20 -20.33 8.03
C ARG A 76 10.47 -19.53 7.76
N TRP A 77 10.66 -19.08 6.52
CA TRP A 77 11.92 -18.48 6.09
C TRP A 77 11.88 -16.98 6.31
N LEU A 78 12.84 -16.48 7.08
CA LEU A 78 13.15 -15.06 7.20
C LEU A 78 14.50 -14.79 6.53
N VAL A 79 14.53 -13.80 5.64
CA VAL A 79 15.73 -13.31 4.97
C VAL A 79 16.03 -11.91 5.49
N VAL A 80 17.27 -11.67 5.89
CA VAL A 80 17.73 -10.36 6.39
C VAL A 80 19.00 -9.93 5.67
N GLY A 81 18.96 -8.76 5.03
CA GLY A 81 20.12 -8.13 4.44
C GLY A 81 20.88 -7.20 5.41
N ALA A 82 22.21 -7.21 5.28
CA ALA A 82 23.17 -6.30 5.91
C ALA A 82 24.08 -5.72 4.80
N PRO A 83 23.64 -4.67 4.09
CA PRO A 83 24.31 -4.19 2.89
C PRO A 83 25.72 -3.62 3.14
N ALA A 84 26.02 -3.20 4.37
CA ALA A 84 27.33 -2.66 4.72
C ALA A 84 28.19 -3.66 5.50
N ASP A 85 27.83 -4.95 5.51
CA ASP A 85 28.68 -5.99 6.08
C ASP A 85 30.05 -6.06 5.38
N ASP A 86 31.10 -6.06 6.20
CA ASP A 86 32.51 -5.96 5.77
C ASP A 86 33.21 -7.33 5.70
N THR A 87 32.50 -8.45 5.90
CA THR A 87 33.12 -9.77 6.11
C THR A 87 33.96 -10.23 4.91
N LEU A 88 33.48 -9.98 3.68
CA LEU A 88 34.17 -10.40 2.46
C LEU A 88 34.98 -9.27 1.81
N ALA A 89 34.48 -8.04 1.85
CA ALA A 89 35.16 -6.81 1.45
C ALA A 89 34.40 -5.61 2.03
N SER A 90 35.01 -4.43 2.04
CA SER A 90 34.41 -3.26 2.69
C SER A 90 33.08 -2.86 2.06
N ASN A 91 31.99 -2.82 2.84
CA ASN A 91 30.62 -2.60 2.41
C ASN A 91 30.19 -3.50 1.23
N ALA A 92 30.74 -4.72 1.16
CA ALA A 92 30.34 -5.66 0.13
C ALA A 92 28.94 -6.24 0.39
N GLY A 93 28.56 -6.33 1.67
CA GLY A 93 27.25 -6.75 2.12
C GLY A 93 27.07 -8.26 2.19
N SER A 94 26.12 -8.67 3.02
CA SER A 94 25.76 -10.07 3.31
C SER A 94 24.24 -10.22 3.46
N VAL A 95 23.71 -11.41 3.16
CA VAL A 95 22.32 -11.77 3.44
C VAL A 95 22.27 -13.02 4.31
N TYR A 96 21.47 -12.99 5.37
CA TYR A 96 21.33 -14.06 6.34
C TYR A 96 19.93 -14.67 6.26
N VAL A 97 19.87 -16.00 6.27
CA VAL A 97 18.62 -16.76 6.20
C VAL A 97 18.39 -17.46 7.53
N TYR A 98 17.22 -17.26 8.10
CA TYR A 98 16.78 -17.82 9.37
C TYR A 98 15.61 -18.76 9.14
N ASP A 99 15.60 -19.84 9.91
CA ASP A 99 14.48 -20.75 10.01
C ASP A 99 13.71 -20.45 11.31
N LEU A 100 12.60 -19.71 11.18
CA LEU A 100 11.80 -19.28 12.32
C LEU A 100 11.08 -20.43 13.05
N ASP A 101 10.97 -21.59 12.40
CA ASP A 101 10.41 -22.82 12.98
C ASP A 101 11.50 -23.82 13.38
N GLY A 102 12.77 -23.41 13.27
CA GLY A 102 13.94 -24.21 13.59
C GLY A 102 14.20 -24.32 15.09
N VAL A 103 15.23 -25.09 15.45
CA VAL A 103 15.64 -25.31 16.84
C VAL A 103 16.18 -24.02 17.48
N ASP A 104 16.90 -23.22 16.70
CA ASP A 104 17.45 -21.94 17.13
C ASP A 104 17.11 -20.84 16.09
N PRO A 105 15.91 -20.25 16.17
CA PRO A 105 15.43 -19.29 15.17
C PRO A 105 16.18 -17.95 15.20
N ALA A 106 17.06 -17.73 16.19
CA ALA A 106 17.89 -16.54 16.30
C ALA A 106 19.26 -16.67 15.60
N VAL A 107 19.61 -17.87 15.12
CA VAL A 107 20.90 -18.14 14.45
C VAL A 107 20.65 -18.38 12.96
N PRO A 108 21.41 -17.73 12.06
CA PRO A 108 21.23 -17.95 10.63
C PRO A 108 21.59 -19.38 10.26
N VAL A 109 20.73 -20.04 9.51
CA VAL A 109 20.97 -21.39 8.97
C VAL A 109 21.75 -21.35 7.65
N MET A 110 21.74 -20.20 6.96
CA MET A 110 22.54 -19.95 5.76
C MET A 110 23.00 -18.49 5.71
N THR A 111 24.16 -18.26 5.09
CA THR A 111 24.61 -16.94 4.66
C THR A 111 24.75 -16.95 3.14
N LEU A 112 24.04 -16.04 2.47
CA LEU A 112 24.11 -15.81 1.04
C LEU A 112 25.04 -14.62 0.81
N ASN A 113 26.02 -14.80 -0.08
CA ASN A 113 27.02 -13.80 -0.40
C ASN A 113 27.04 -13.56 -1.91
N LYS A 114 27.44 -12.35 -2.32
CA LYS A 114 27.73 -12.05 -3.72
C LYS A 114 28.94 -12.88 -4.20
N PRO A 115 28.82 -13.67 -5.28
CA PRO A 115 29.98 -14.29 -5.91
C PRO A 115 30.95 -13.21 -6.41
N GLY A 116 32.22 -13.30 -5.98
CA GLY A 116 33.21 -12.28 -6.33
C GLY A 116 32.91 -10.92 -5.71
N ALA A 117 32.46 -10.89 -4.45
CA ALA A 117 32.22 -9.68 -3.67
C ALA A 117 33.38 -8.67 -3.77
N VAL A 118 33.06 -7.44 -4.13
CA VAL A 118 33.96 -6.29 -4.20
C VAL A 118 33.46 -5.22 -3.22
N ALA A 119 34.34 -4.30 -2.85
CA ALA A 119 33.99 -3.21 -1.96
C ALA A 119 32.84 -2.36 -2.53
N SER A 120 31.92 -1.95 -1.67
CA SER A 120 30.75 -1.10 -1.97
C SER A 120 29.65 -1.72 -2.84
N ASP A 121 29.74 -3.01 -3.19
CA ASP A 121 28.68 -3.71 -3.95
C ASP A 121 27.31 -3.67 -3.24
N SER A 122 27.30 -3.48 -1.93
CA SER A 122 26.08 -3.30 -1.11
C SER A 122 25.08 -4.46 -1.20
N PHE A 123 25.57 -5.70 -1.21
CA PHE A 123 24.74 -6.90 -1.32
C PHE A 123 23.78 -7.05 -0.13
N GLY A 124 22.49 -7.24 -0.40
CA GLY A 124 21.45 -7.30 0.65
C GLY A 124 20.78 -5.96 0.93
N ASN A 125 20.97 -4.94 0.08
CA ASN A 125 20.30 -3.64 0.24
C ASN A 125 18.76 -3.78 0.27
N ALA A 126 18.20 -4.51 -0.70
CA ALA A 126 16.81 -4.95 -0.69
C ALA A 126 16.75 -6.47 -0.85
N VAL A 127 15.78 -7.08 -0.17
CA VAL A 127 15.53 -8.53 -0.20
C VAL A 127 14.04 -8.80 -0.43
N ALA A 128 13.73 -9.87 -1.16
CA ALA A 128 12.38 -10.39 -1.33
C ALA A 128 12.40 -11.92 -1.34
N ILE A 129 11.32 -12.55 -0.87
CA ILE A 129 11.21 -14.02 -0.84
C ILE A 129 9.79 -14.47 -1.20
N PHE A 130 9.68 -15.52 -2.01
CA PHE A 130 8.44 -16.25 -2.26
C PHE A 130 8.70 -17.75 -2.14
N GLY A 131 8.11 -18.40 -1.13
CA GLY A 131 8.41 -19.80 -0.83
C GLY A 131 9.87 -19.97 -0.44
N THR A 132 10.68 -20.57 -1.34
CA THR A 132 12.13 -20.79 -1.16
C THR A 132 12.98 -19.94 -2.09
N LEU A 133 12.38 -19.19 -3.01
CA LEU A 133 13.11 -18.32 -3.93
C LEU A 133 13.37 -16.97 -3.26
N VAL A 134 14.64 -16.62 -3.15
CA VAL A 134 15.11 -15.35 -2.58
C VAL A 134 15.69 -14.50 -3.70
N VAL A 135 15.29 -13.23 -3.76
CA VAL A 135 15.89 -12.21 -4.62
C VAL A 135 16.56 -11.18 -3.72
N THR A 136 17.78 -10.80 -4.05
CA THR A 136 18.53 -9.78 -3.30
C THR A 136 19.33 -8.88 -4.23
N SER A 137 19.47 -7.62 -3.83
CA SER A 137 20.16 -6.59 -4.58
C SER A 137 21.66 -6.53 -4.29
N ALA A 138 22.44 -6.13 -5.28
CA ALA A 138 23.79 -5.58 -5.16
C ALA A 138 23.84 -4.26 -5.97
N THR A 139 23.36 -3.17 -5.37
CA THR A 139 23.15 -1.90 -6.08
C THR A 139 24.45 -1.24 -6.51
N GLY A 140 25.59 -1.59 -5.89
CA GLY A 140 26.92 -1.08 -6.25
C GLY A 140 27.69 -1.96 -7.23
N ASP A 141 27.08 -3.04 -7.74
CA ASP A 141 27.77 -3.94 -8.69
C ASP A 141 28.15 -3.21 -9.98
N ASP A 142 29.43 -3.31 -10.36
CA ASP A 142 30.03 -2.65 -11.52
C ASP A 142 29.89 -3.45 -12.84
N THR A 143 29.05 -4.49 -12.87
CA THR A 143 28.87 -5.32 -14.07
C THR A 143 28.28 -4.51 -15.23
N GLY A 144 29.09 -4.27 -16.26
CA GLY A 144 28.71 -3.53 -17.47
C GLY A 144 29.00 -2.03 -17.41
N ALA A 145 28.72 -1.37 -16.29
CA ALA A 145 29.06 0.03 -16.00
C ALA A 145 29.20 0.25 -14.49
N SER A 146 29.79 1.39 -14.07
CA SER A 146 30.07 1.63 -12.65
C SER A 146 28.80 1.83 -11.82
N ASN A 147 28.64 1.07 -10.74
CA ASN A 147 27.41 1.01 -9.94
C ASN A 147 26.16 0.82 -10.82
N ALA A 148 26.25 0.02 -11.89
CA ALA A 148 25.10 -0.28 -12.74
C ALA A 148 24.04 -1.08 -11.96
N GLY A 149 24.49 -1.89 -11.00
CA GLY A 149 23.66 -2.71 -10.13
C GLY A 149 23.32 -4.08 -10.73
N SER A 150 23.16 -5.07 -9.85
CA SER A 150 22.77 -6.44 -10.20
C SER A 150 21.81 -7.01 -9.15
N ALA A 151 20.98 -7.96 -9.54
CA ALA A 151 20.17 -8.75 -8.62
C ALA A 151 20.54 -10.24 -8.69
N TYR A 152 20.45 -10.93 -7.57
CA TYR A 152 20.83 -12.32 -7.42
C TYR A 152 19.65 -13.12 -6.91
N VAL A 153 19.40 -14.27 -7.55
CA VAL A 153 18.32 -15.18 -7.18
C VAL A 153 18.90 -16.46 -6.60
N PHE A 154 18.43 -16.87 -5.43
CA PHE A 154 18.82 -18.10 -4.75
C PHE A 154 17.59 -18.99 -4.53
N ASP A 155 17.78 -20.30 -4.51
CA ASP A 155 16.75 -21.26 -4.12
C ASP A 155 17.19 -22.00 -2.86
N LEU A 156 16.53 -21.70 -1.74
CA LEU A 156 16.84 -22.29 -0.42
C LEU A 156 16.58 -23.80 -0.37
N ALA A 157 15.74 -24.34 -1.26
CA ALA A 157 15.48 -25.78 -1.38
C ALA A 157 16.36 -26.48 -2.42
N GLY A 158 17.19 -25.73 -3.15
CA GLY A 158 18.11 -26.27 -4.13
C GLY A 158 19.22 -27.12 -3.51
N SER A 159 19.92 -27.90 -4.34
CA SER A 159 21.07 -28.70 -3.88
C SER A 159 22.27 -27.86 -3.45
N THR A 160 22.34 -26.60 -3.91
CA THR A 160 23.38 -25.62 -3.59
C THR A 160 22.74 -24.28 -3.19
N PRO A 161 22.07 -24.19 -2.03
CA PRO A 161 21.20 -23.06 -1.69
C PRO A 161 21.95 -21.73 -1.49
N THR A 162 23.26 -21.77 -1.31
CA THR A 162 24.13 -20.59 -1.19
C THR A 162 24.76 -20.15 -2.51
N VAL A 163 24.41 -20.79 -3.63
CA VAL A 163 24.87 -20.42 -4.97
C VAL A 163 23.68 -19.83 -5.74
N PRO A 164 23.82 -18.66 -6.39
CA PRO A 164 22.72 -18.09 -7.15
C PRO A 164 22.29 -19.03 -8.29
N VAL A 165 20.98 -19.24 -8.43
CA VAL A 165 20.37 -19.95 -9.56
C VAL A 165 20.18 -19.04 -10.77
N ALA A 166 20.13 -17.72 -10.56
CA ALA A 166 20.16 -16.71 -11.61
C ALA A 166 20.88 -15.44 -11.12
N ILE A 167 21.52 -14.75 -12.06
CA ILE A 167 22.08 -13.41 -11.88
C ILE A 167 21.43 -12.52 -12.93
N LEU A 168 20.75 -11.48 -12.48
CA LEU A 168 19.99 -10.55 -13.31
C LEU A 168 20.77 -9.23 -13.34
N ASN A 169 21.41 -8.94 -14.46
CA ASN A 169 22.18 -7.71 -14.65
C ASN A 169 21.29 -6.66 -15.32
N ASN A 170 21.61 -5.37 -15.11
CA ASN A 170 20.99 -4.28 -15.85
C ASN A 170 21.06 -4.54 -17.38
N PRO A 171 19.93 -4.63 -18.10
CA PRO A 171 19.92 -4.86 -19.55
C PRO A 171 20.56 -3.74 -20.38
N THR A 172 20.57 -2.52 -19.86
CA THR A 172 21.09 -1.30 -20.50
C THR A 172 22.00 -0.55 -19.52
N PRO A 173 23.16 -1.12 -19.12
CA PRO A 173 23.94 -0.61 -18.00
C PRO A 173 24.55 0.76 -18.30
N VAL A 174 24.13 1.77 -17.55
CA VAL A 174 24.74 3.09 -17.45
C VAL A 174 25.11 3.34 -15.98
N SER A 175 26.11 4.21 -15.77
CA SER A 175 26.66 4.43 -14.44
C SER A 175 25.62 5.04 -13.50
N ASN A 176 25.39 4.39 -12.36
CA ASN A 176 24.43 4.79 -11.33
C ASN A 176 22.94 4.75 -11.73
N ASP A 177 22.54 3.91 -12.70
CA ASP A 177 21.11 3.67 -13.03
C ASP A 177 20.29 3.12 -11.85
N GLY A 178 20.97 2.64 -10.81
CA GLY A 178 20.33 2.13 -9.60
C GLY A 178 19.53 0.85 -9.85
N PHE A 179 19.95 0.01 -10.81
CA PHE A 179 19.32 -1.30 -11.01
C PHE A 179 19.36 -2.09 -9.71
N SER A 180 18.22 -2.70 -9.36
CA SER A 180 18.02 -3.40 -8.09
C SER A 180 17.89 -2.50 -6.86
N ASN A 181 17.61 -1.19 -6.99
CA ASN A 181 17.25 -0.33 -5.85
C ASN A 181 15.98 -0.83 -5.11
N ALA A 182 15.10 -1.52 -5.83
CA ALA A 182 13.92 -2.19 -5.29
C ALA A 182 13.73 -3.54 -5.98
N VAL A 183 13.37 -4.55 -5.19
CA VAL A 183 13.10 -5.91 -5.69
C VAL A 183 11.79 -6.45 -5.13
N ALA A 184 11.08 -7.26 -5.93
CA ALA A 184 9.91 -8.00 -5.50
C ALA A 184 9.81 -9.34 -6.25
N ILE A 185 9.14 -10.33 -5.66
CA ILE A 185 8.93 -11.64 -6.26
C ILE A 185 7.54 -12.18 -5.93
N SER A 186 6.87 -12.78 -6.92
CA SER A 186 5.65 -13.57 -6.73
C SER A 186 5.69 -14.78 -7.65
N GLY A 187 5.60 -15.99 -7.09
CA GLY A 187 5.84 -17.20 -7.87
C GLY A 187 7.24 -17.20 -8.47
N MET A 188 7.32 -17.26 -9.81
CA MET A 188 8.57 -17.20 -10.58
C MET A 188 8.81 -15.83 -11.23
N GLN A 189 7.95 -14.85 -10.97
CA GLN A 189 8.07 -13.50 -11.52
C GLN A 189 8.91 -12.64 -10.57
N VAL A 190 10.05 -12.15 -11.08
CA VAL A 190 10.95 -11.25 -10.36
C VAL A 190 10.85 -9.87 -10.96
N VAL A 191 10.67 -8.85 -10.12
CA VAL A 191 10.55 -7.46 -10.52
C VAL A 191 11.70 -6.67 -9.92
N ILE A 192 12.38 -5.89 -10.75
CA ILE A 192 13.53 -5.08 -10.38
C ILE A 192 13.30 -3.63 -10.82
N GLY A 193 13.41 -2.70 -9.88
CA GLY A 193 13.46 -1.27 -10.17
C GLY A 193 14.86 -0.83 -10.59
N ALA A 194 14.93 0.16 -11.47
CA ALA A 194 16.12 0.93 -11.82
C ALA A 194 15.71 2.41 -11.87
N SER A 195 15.52 3.02 -10.71
CA SER A 195 14.95 4.37 -10.61
C SER A 195 15.85 5.48 -11.16
N GLY A 196 17.13 5.21 -11.38
CA GLY A 196 18.08 6.13 -12.01
C GLY A 196 18.22 5.96 -13.52
N ASP A 197 17.48 5.03 -14.13
CA ASP A 197 17.60 4.75 -15.57
C ASP A 197 17.26 5.99 -16.42
N ASP A 198 18.18 6.35 -17.32
CA ASP A 198 18.17 7.58 -18.11
C ASP A 198 17.54 7.40 -19.51
N THR A 199 16.96 6.23 -19.84
CA THR A 199 16.61 5.87 -21.23
C THR A 199 15.70 6.88 -21.94
N PHE A 200 14.72 7.44 -21.23
CA PHE A 200 13.74 8.37 -21.80
C PHE A 200 13.87 9.81 -21.29
N ALA A 201 14.34 10.01 -20.06
CA ALA A 201 14.76 11.28 -19.48
C ALA A 201 15.69 11.01 -18.29
N SER A 202 16.45 12.02 -17.85
CA SER A 202 17.45 11.83 -16.79
C SER A 202 16.80 11.36 -15.48
N ASN A 203 17.21 10.22 -14.94
CA ASN A 203 16.65 9.56 -13.77
C ASN A 203 15.12 9.40 -13.83
N ALA A 204 14.57 9.22 -15.03
CA ALA A 204 13.13 8.98 -15.19
C ALA A 204 12.73 7.60 -14.63
N GLY A 205 13.65 6.65 -14.73
CA GLY A 205 13.55 5.32 -14.16
C GLY A 205 12.85 4.29 -15.05
N SER A 206 13.17 3.03 -14.80
CA SER A 206 12.66 1.85 -15.49
C SER A 206 12.38 0.71 -14.51
N VAL A 207 11.53 -0.24 -14.89
CA VAL A 207 11.27 -1.49 -14.16
C VAL A 207 11.42 -2.67 -15.10
N TYR A 208 12.06 -3.72 -14.62
CA TYR A 208 12.34 -4.94 -15.36
C TYR A 208 11.62 -6.13 -14.72
N VAL A 209 10.82 -6.86 -15.50
CA VAL A 209 10.08 -8.03 -15.03
C VAL A 209 10.63 -9.28 -15.72
N TYR A 210 11.20 -10.18 -14.92
CA TYR A 210 11.76 -11.45 -15.37
C TYR A 210 10.82 -12.60 -15.00
N ASP A 211 10.58 -13.50 -15.94
CA ASP A 211 9.90 -14.77 -15.70
C ASP A 211 10.92 -15.91 -15.67
N LEU A 212 11.28 -16.35 -14.46
CA LEU A 212 12.27 -17.41 -14.25
C LEU A 212 11.79 -18.79 -14.73
N GLY A 213 10.48 -18.95 -14.99
CA GLY A 213 9.89 -20.18 -15.53
C GLY A 213 9.82 -20.22 -17.05
N SER A 214 10.13 -19.10 -17.71
CA SER A 214 10.10 -19.00 -19.17
C SER A 214 11.28 -19.73 -19.83
N THR A 215 11.22 -19.88 -21.15
CA THR A 215 12.34 -20.42 -21.94
C THR A 215 13.50 -19.43 -22.08
N THR A 216 13.30 -18.15 -21.71
CA THR A 216 14.29 -17.08 -21.77
C THR A 216 14.31 -16.28 -20.46
N PRO A 217 14.64 -16.91 -19.32
CA PRO A 217 14.43 -16.33 -17.98
C PRO A 217 15.29 -15.10 -17.67
N LEU A 218 16.29 -14.81 -18.51
CA LEU A 218 17.18 -13.64 -18.39
C LEU A 218 16.78 -12.48 -19.33
N VAL A 219 15.70 -12.63 -20.09
CA VAL A 219 15.17 -11.56 -20.96
C VAL A 219 13.95 -10.95 -20.28
N PRO A 220 14.01 -9.69 -19.80
CA PRO A 220 12.90 -9.08 -19.10
C PRO A 220 11.88 -8.46 -20.05
N LEU A 221 10.66 -8.30 -19.56
CA LEU A 221 9.76 -7.23 -19.98
C LEU A 221 10.23 -5.92 -19.34
N THR A 222 10.45 -4.88 -20.15
CA THR A 222 10.80 -3.54 -19.67
C THR A 222 9.56 -2.67 -19.61
N LEU A 223 9.32 -2.09 -18.43
CA LEU A 223 8.29 -1.08 -18.17
C LEU A 223 8.99 0.25 -17.96
N SER A 224 8.59 1.26 -18.71
CA SER A 224 9.13 2.61 -18.60
C SER A 224 8.11 3.54 -17.96
N ASN A 225 8.58 4.63 -17.37
CA ASN A 225 7.71 5.69 -16.88
C ASN A 225 6.74 6.13 -18.02
N PRO A 226 5.41 6.03 -17.84
CA PRO A 226 4.44 6.44 -18.85
C PRO A 226 4.49 7.93 -19.22
N PHE A 227 4.96 8.77 -18.29
CA PHE A 227 5.13 10.22 -18.45
C PHE A 227 6.54 10.62 -18.01
N PRO A 228 7.59 10.25 -18.77
CA PRO A 228 8.97 10.40 -18.31
C PRO A 228 9.35 11.87 -18.17
N ALA A 229 9.64 12.31 -16.95
CA ALA A 229 10.30 13.56 -16.64
C ALA A 229 11.56 13.33 -15.81
N ALA A 230 12.38 14.37 -15.69
CA ALA A 230 13.68 14.25 -15.07
C ALA A 230 13.55 14.08 -13.55
N ASN A 231 14.17 13.02 -13.01
CA ASN A 231 14.19 12.64 -11.59
C ASN A 231 12.86 12.13 -11.00
N ASP A 232 11.91 11.70 -11.82
CA ASP A 232 10.66 11.10 -11.33
C ASP A 232 10.89 9.80 -10.53
N GLY A 233 11.97 9.08 -10.86
CA GLY A 233 12.38 7.88 -10.14
C GLY A 233 11.39 6.71 -10.26
N PHE A 234 10.81 6.47 -11.43
CA PHE A 234 9.94 5.32 -11.68
C PHE A 234 10.69 4.01 -11.39
N GLY A 235 10.12 3.15 -10.55
CA GLY A 235 10.80 1.96 -10.03
C GLY A 235 11.52 2.17 -8.69
N SER A 236 11.37 3.34 -8.07
CA SER A 236 11.88 3.62 -6.72
C SER A 236 11.30 2.68 -5.65
N ALA A 237 10.07 2.20 -5.85
CA ALA A 237 9.46 1.11 -5.11
C ALA A 237 8.72 0.17 -6.06
N VAL A 238 8.82 -1.15 -5.83
CA VAL A 238 8.07 -2.16 -6.57
C VAL A 238 7.46 -3.20 -5.62
N LYS A 239 6.25 -3.68 -5.96
CA LYS A 239 5.59 -4.83 -5.32
C LYS A 239 4.79 -5.62 -6.33
N ILE A 240 4.72 -6.94 -6.15
CA ILE A 240 3.95 -7.85 -7.01
C ILE A 240 3.17 -8.85 -6.16
N ALA A 241 1.91 -9.08 -6.51
CA ALA A 241 1.09 -10.15 -5.95
C ALA A 241 0.34 -10.84 -7.10
N GLY A 242 0.69 -12.11 -7.36
CA GLY A 242 0.24 -12.79 -8.57
C GLY A 242 0.67 -12.01 -9.81
N THR A 243 -0.29 -11.65 -10.67
CA THR A 243 -0.03 -10.92 -11.93
C THR A 243 -0.08 -9.40 -11.78
N ARG A 244 -0.46 -8.89 -10.60
CA ARG A 244 -0.59 -7.45 -10.36
C ARG A 244 0.73 -6.88 -9.85
N LEU A 245 1.31 -5.98 -10.64
CA LEU A 245 2.52 -5.24 -10.30
C LEU A 245 2.16 -3.79 -9.97
N VAL A 246 2.71 -3.29 -8.87
CA VAL A 246 2.60 -1.88 -8.48
C VAL A 246 3.99 -1.25 -8.45
N VAL A 247 4.12 -0.10 -9.11
CA VAL A 247 5.37 0.64 -9.26
C VAL A 247 5.20 2.07 -8.75
N GLY A 248 6.12 2.52 -7.90
CA GLY A 248 6.20 3.90 -7.42
C GLY A 248 7.15 4.75 -8.26
N ALA A 249 6.74 5.98 -8.51
CA ALA A 249 7.58 7.09 -8.97
C ALA A 249 7.45 8.21 -7.92
N ALA A 250 8.11 8.03 -6.78
CA ALA A 250 7.86 8.85 -5.60
C ALA A 250 8.24 10.33 -5.78
N SER A 251 9.06 10.64 -6.78
CA SER A 251 9.50 12.00 -7.10
C SER A 251 8.79 12.58 -8.32
N ASP A 252 7.77 11.90 -8.87
CA ASP A 252 6.99 12.41 -9.99
C ASP A 252 6.36 13.78 -9.66
N ASP A 253 6.53 14.72 -10.58
CA ASP A 253 6.15 16.13 -10.46
C ASP A 253 4.75 16.43 -11.04
N LEU A 254 4.02 15.43 -11.55
CA LEU A 254 2.81 15.63 -12.37
C LEU A 254 1.72 16.52 -11.71
N ALA A 255 1.45 16.35 -10.41
CA ALA A 255 0.44 17.14 -9.70
C ALA A 255 1.03 18.27 -8.82
N ALA A 256 2.28 18.13 -8.36
CA ALA A 256 3.08 19.12 -7.63
C ALA A 256 4.53 18.62 -7.53
N VAL A 257 5.47 19.50 -7.17
CA VAL A 257 6.90 19.16 -7.06
C VAL A 257 7.14 17.99 -6.09
N ASN A 258 7.74 16.90 -6.55
CA ASN A 258 8.00 15.66 -5.83
C ASN A 258 6.79 15.13 -5.06
N VAL A 259 5.60 15.25 -5.66
CA VAL A 259 4.36 14.77 -5.03
C VAL A 259 4.23 13.26 -5.10
N GLY A 260 4.77 12.67 -6.17
CA GLY A 260 4.81 11.25 -6.43
C GLY A 260 3.54 10.67 -7.07
N SER A 261 3.74 9.58 -7.82
CA SER A 261 2.70 8.81 -8.50
C SER A 261 2.92 7.31 -8.32
N VAL A 262 1.84 6.54 -8.45
CA VAL A 262 1.87 5.07 -8.45
C VAL A 262 1.17 4.50 -9.67
N TYR A 263 1.79 3.49 -10.29
CA TYR A 263 1.32 2.84 -11.50
C TYR A 263 1.02 1.37 -11.22
N VAL A 264 -0.16 0.90 -11.62
CA VAL A 264 -0.60 -0.48 -11.42
C VAL A 264 -0.70 -1.17 -12.78
N TYR A 265 0.00 -2.29 -12.93
CA TYR A 265 0.08 -3.09 -14.14
C TYR A 265 -0.55 -4.47 -13.91
N GLU A 266 -1.19 -5.00 -14.96
CA GLU A 266 -1.68 -6.37 -15.00
C GLU A 266 -0.85 -7.16 -16.02
N LEU A 267 0.12 -7.93 -15.52
CA LEU A 267 1.13 -8.62 -16.33
C LEU A 267 0.57 -9.74 -17.22
N ALA A 268 -0.63 -10.25 -16.91
CA ALA A 268 -1.33 -11.23 -17.72
C ALA A 268 -2.28 -10.59 -18.76
N SER A 269 -2.34 -9.26 -18.84
CA SER A 269 -3.15 -8.57 -19.84
C SER A 269 -2.55 -8.69 -21.25
N ALA A 270 -3.34 -8.33 -22.27
CA ALA A 270 -2.85 -8.29 -23.65
C ALA A 270 -1.84 -7.16 -23.92
N SER A 271 -1.71 -6.21 -23.00
CA SER A 271 -0.83 -5.04 -23.09
C SER A 271 -0.16 -4.79 -21.73
N PRO A 272 0.73 -5.68 -21.28
CA PRO A 272 1.33 -5.62 -19.94
C PRO A 272 2.27 -4.43 -19.76
N GLU A 273 2.71 -3.75 -20.84
CA GLU A 273 3.49 -2.50 -20.75
C GLU A 273 2.65 -1.26 -20.42
N VAL A 274 1.32 -1.36 -20.47
CA VAL A 274 0.42 -0.22 -20.22
C VAL A 274 -0.15 -0.34 -18.81
N PRO A 275 -0.05 0.69 -17.97
CA PRO A 275 -0.70 0.68 -16.66
C PRO A 275 -2.21 0.47 -16.81
N ALA A 276 -2.77 -0.44 -16.02
CA ALA A 276 -4.21 -0.58 -15.86
C ALA A 276 -4.80 0.63 -15.10
N PHE A 277 -4.04 1.16 -14.12
CA PHE A 277 -4.40 2.34 -13.36
C PHE A 277 -3.17 3.20 -13.04
N THR A 278 -3.38 4.51 -12.97
CA THR A 278 -2.45 5.45 -12.34
C THR A 278 -3.15 6.06 -11.14
N LEU A 279 -2.47 6.01 -9.99
CA LEU A 279 -2.95 6.55 -8.73
C LEU A 279 -2.11 7.79 -8.39
N SER A 280 -2.80 8.89 -8.16
CA SER A 280 -2.20 10.14 -7.70
C SER A 280 -2.49 10.36 -6.22
N ASN A 281 -1.64 11.12 -5.56
CA ASN A 281 -1.88 11.55 -4.19
C ASN A 281 -3.25 12.26 -4.07
N PRO A 282 -4.18 11.78 -3.22
CA PRO A 282 -5.51 12.37 -3.08
C PRO A 282 -5.53 13.81 -2.54
N ALA A 283 -4.48 14.21 -1.82
CA ALA A 283 -4.32 15.54 -1.26
C ALA A 283 -2.90 16.05 -1.56
N PRO A 284 -2.59 16.35 -2.83
CA PRO A 284 -1.22 16.58 -3.29
C PRO A 284 -0.59 17.80 -2.61
N SER A 285 0.62 17.63 -2.09
CA SER A 285 1.47 18.72 -1.61
C SER A 285 2.91 18.46 -2.02
N ALA A 286 3.67 19.54 -2.20
CA ALA A 286 5.04 19.42 -2.67
C ALA A 286 5.88 18.64 -1.65
N GLY A 287 6.64 17.65 -2.11
CA GLY A 287 7.45 16.79 -1.25
C GLY A 287 6.67 15.73 -0.48
N ASP A 288 5.42 15.42 -0.83
CA ASP A 288 4.69 14.35 -0.15
C ASP A 288 5.31 12.96 -0.40
N PHE A 289 6.00 12.77 -1.53
CA PHE A 289 6.61 11.50 -1.96
C PHE A 289 5.65 10.30 -1.99
N PHE A 290 4.44 10.50 -2.52
CA PHE A 290 3.45 9.42 -2.68
C PHE A 290 3.98 8.31 -3.59
N GLY A 291 3.99 7.08 -3.10
CA GLY A 291 4.62 5.94 -3.80
C GLY A 291 6.02 5.61 -3.29
N ALA A 292 6.53 6.29 -2.25
CA ALA A 292 7.82 6.00 -1.63
C ALA A 292 7.91 4.58 -1.02
N SER A 293 6.77 4.01 -0.63
CA SER A 293 6.67 2.62 -0.20
C SER A 293 5.33 2.02 -0.61
N LEU A 294 5.32 0.70 -0.83
CA LEU A 294 4.17 -0.01 -1.38
C LEU A 294 3.98 -1.33 -0.63
N ALA A 295 2.73 -1.75 -0.47
CA ALA A 295 2.33 -3.11 -0.14
C ALA A 295 1.10 -3.50 -0.97
N VAL A 296 1.03 -4.73 -1.45
CA VAL A 296 -0.10 -5.23 -2.26
C VAL A 296 -0.40 -6.67 -1.88
N GLU A 297 -1.66 -6.95 -1.56
CA GLU A 297 -2.15 -8.30 -1.25
C GLU A 297 -3.67 -8.37 -1.45
N GLY A 298 -4.19 -9.46 -2.01
CA GLY A 298 -5.64 -9.76 -2.00
C GLY A 298 -6.55 -8.69 -2.60
N GLY A 299 -6.04 -7.83 -3.48
CA GLY A 299 -6.78 -6.70 -4.08
C GLY A 299 -6.58 -5.35 -3.38
N MET A 300 -6.02 -5.34 -2.17
CA MET A 300 -5.66 -4.15 -1.41
C MET A 300 -4.26 -3.66 -1.78
N LEU A 301 -4.09 -2.35 -1.83
CA LEU A 301 -2.85 -1.64 -2.06
C LEU A 301 -2.66 -0.58 -0.97
N ILE A 302 -1.53 -0.59 -0.30
CA ILE A 302 -1.12 0.45 0.64
C ILE A 302 0.03 1.23 0.02
N ILE A 303 -0.10 2.56 0.02
CA ILE A 303 0.87 3.49 -0.56
C ILE A 303 1.35 4.46 0.51
N GLY A 304 2.65 4.50 0.75
CA GLY A 304 3.29 5.47 1.62
C GLY A 304 3.55 6.80 0.91
N ALA A 305 3.33 7.90 1.64
CA ALA A 305 3.75 9.25 1.29
C ALA A 305 4.60 9.78 2.46
N SER A 306 5.91 9.58 2.39
CA SER A 306 6.79 9.76 3.55
C SER A 306 6.99 11.21 3.96
N GLY A 307 6.82 12.17 3.05
CA GLY A 307 6.97 13.60 3.34
C GLY A 307 5.64 14.31 3.60
N LYS A 308 4.56 13.56 3.90
CA LYS A 308 3.27 14.17 4.15
C LYS A 308 3.29 15.03 5.41
N ASP A 309 2.92 16.31 5.26
CA ASP A 309 2.96 17.33 6.32
C ASP A 309 1.74 17.37 7.26
N THR A 310 0.87 16.37 7.23
CA THR A 310 -0.37 16.35 8.04
C THR A 310 -0.43 15.11 8.91
N PRO A 311 -0.54 15.22 10.25
CA PRO A 311 -0.86 16.43 11.04
C PRO A 311 0.35 17.30 11.45
N ALA A 312 1.57 16.93 11.09
CA ALA A 312 2.80 17.68 11.39
C ALA A 312 3.80 17.59 10.22
N TYR A 313 4.80 18.48 10.21
CA TYR A 313 5.85 18.51 9.19
C TYR A 313 6.52 17.14 9.02
N ASP A 314 6.56 16.63 7.79
CA ASP A 314 7.07 15.30 7.43
C ASP A 314 6.55 14.16 8.34
N ALA A 315 5.31 14.25 8.83
CA ALA A 315 4.71 13.19 9.66
C ALA A 315 4.52 11.88 8.88
N GLY A 316 4.41 11.98 7.56
CA GLY A 316 4.13 10.87 6.67
C GLY A 316 2.66 10.44 6.71
N ALA A 317 2.22 9.77 5.64
CA ALA A 317 0.91 9.17 5.55
C ALA A 317 0.96 7.82 4.82
N ALA A 318 -0.02 6.96 5.09
CA ALA A 318 -0.27 5.75 4.33
C ALA A 318 -1.71 5.80 3.81
N TYR A 319 -1.86 5.60 2.51
CA TYR A 319 -3.15 5.56 1.81
C TYR A 319 -3.48 4.12 1.47
N VAL A 320 -4.72 3.71 1.68
CA VAL A 320 -5.20 2.36 1.35
C VAL A 320 -6.17 2.48 0.18
N PHE A 321 -5.92 1.69 -0.87
CA PHE A 321 -6.71 1.57 -2.08
C PHE A 321 -7.12 0.11 -2.27
N GLY A 322 -8.28 -0.14 -2.87
CA GLY A 322 -8.82 -1.49 -3.08
C GLY A 322 -10.27 -1.57 -2.61
N PRO A 323 -10.94 -2.73 -2.73
CA PRO A 323 -12.22 -2.94 -2.07
C PRO A 323 -12.03 -2.59 -0.60
N HIS A 324 -12.89 -1.72 -0.07
CA HIS A 324 -12.84 -1.39 1.34
C HIS A 324 -12.82 -2.74 2.09
N PRO A 325 -11.94 -2.98 3.07
CA PRO A 325 -11.94 -4.25 3.81
C PRO A 325 -13.22 -4.49 4.65
N LEU A 326 -14.25 -3.70 4.38
CA LEU A 326 -15.60 -3.79 4.90
C LEU A 326 -16.64 -3.89 3.76
N ASP A 327 -16.29 -4.08 2.49
CA ASP A 327 -17.22 -4.24 1.34
C ASP A 327 -16.60 -5.26 0.34
N GLN A 328 -16.82 -6.55 0.62
CA GLN A 328 -16.18 -7.69 -0.01
C GLN A 328 -16.74 -7.98 -1.41
N ASP A 329 -18.00 -7.66 -1.67
CA ASP A 329 -18.63 -7.83 -2.98
C ASP A 329 -18.77 -6.54 -3.79
N SER A 330 -18.30 -5.41 -3.24
CA SER A 330 -18.19 -4.12 -3.93
C SER A 330 -19.53 -3.57 -4.39
N ASP A 331 -20.59 -3.83 -3.62
CA ASP A 331 -21.93 -3.34 -3.91
C ASP A 331 -22.21 -1.95 -3.28
N GLY A 332 -21.27 -1.44 -2.46
CA GLY A 332 -21.35 -0.15 -1.79
C GLY A 332 -22.00 -0.20 -0.42
N MET A 333 -22.35 -1.38 0.08
CA MET A 333 -22.71 -1.63 1.48
C MET A 333 -21.52 -2.10 2.29
N ARG A 334 -21.72 -2.27 3.60
CA ARG A 334 -20.67 -2.76 4.49
C ARG A 334 -20.92 -4.20 4.92
N ASP A 335 -19.97 -5.10 4.65
CA ASP A 335 -19.93 -6.48 5.11
C ASP A 335 -20.26 -6.61 6.59
N ALA A 336 -19.69 -5.76 7.44
CA ALA A 336 -19.92 -5.84 8.88
C ALA A 336 -21.39 -5.57 9.26
N TRP A 337 -22.07 -4.71 8.50
CA TRP A 337 -23.49 -4.44 8.68
C TRP A 337 -24.32 -5.57 8.05
N GLU A 338 -24.01 -5.99 6.83
CA GLU A 338 -24.71 -7.10 6.15
C GLU A 338 -24.64 -8.40 6.95
N LEU A 339 -23.44 -8.75 7.45
CA LEU A 339 -23.22 -9.95 8.28
C LEU A 339 -23.85 -9.86 9.68
N THR A 340 -24.36 -8.68 10.08
CA THR A 340 -25.20 -8.57 11.28
C THR A 340 -26.59 -9.15 11.04
N TRP A 341 -27.11 -9.04 9.81
CA TRP A 341 -28.49 -9.36 9.46
C TRP A 341 -28.62 -10.64 8.61
N TRP A 342 -27.59 -10.97 7.84
CA TRP A 342 -27.58 -12.09 6.90
C TRP A 342 -26.30 -12.93 7.01
N PRO A 343 -26.33 -14.20 6.55
CA PRO A 343 -25.18 -15.10 6.63
C PRO A 343 -24.10 -14.85 5.56
N GLY A 344 -24.30 -13.89 4.66
CA GLY A 344 -23.36 -13.50 3.60
C GLY A 344 -23.72 -12.13 3.03
N THR A 345 -22.86 -11.60 2.17
CA THR A 345 -22.97 -10.22 1.63
C THR A 345 -23.67 -10.20 0.27
N ALA A 346 -23.37 -11.18 -0.60
CA ALA A 346 -23.77 -11.14 -2.02
C ALA A 346 -25.27 -11.28 -2.37
N SER A 347 -26.18 -11.42 -1.40
CA SER A 347 -27.60 -11.74 -1.67
C SER A 347 -28.60 -10.64 -1.36
N HIS A 348 -28.17 -9.54 -0.72
CA HIS A 348 -29.03 -8.42 -0.34
C HIS A 348 -28.32 -7.16 -0.78
N GLY A 349 -28.78 -6.51 -1.84
CA GLY A 349 -28.10 -5.35 -2.43
C GLY A 349 -28.54 -4.02 -1.82
N PRO A 350 -27.86 -2.91 -2.15
CA PRO A 350 -28.15 -1.57 -1.62
C PRO A 350 -29.52 -1.00 -1.99
N LEU A 351 -30.14 -1.52 -3.06
CA LEU A 351 -31.44 -1.09 -3.56
C LEU A 351 -32.59 -2.03 -3.19
N ASP A 352 -32.28 -3.14 -2.51
CA ASP A 352 -33.30 -4.05 -2.02
C ASP A 352 -34.02 -3.45 -0.81
N ASP A 353 -35.28 -3.83 -0.63
CA ASP A 353 -36.19 -3.43 0.45
C ASP A 353 -36.73 -4.73 1.06
N ASP A 354 -35.88 -5.37 1.87
CA ASP A 354 -36.07 -6.74 2.36
C ASP A 354 -37.29 -6.86 3.31
N ASP A 355 -37.62 -5.79 4.02
CA ASP A 355 -38.74 -5.74 4.97
C ASP A 355 -40.03 -5.12 4.40
N HIS A 356 -39.97 -4.58 3.17
CA HIS A 356 -41.05 -3.92 2.43
C HIS A 356 -41.66 -2.72 3.16
N ASP A 357 -40.85 -1.97 3.90
CA ASP A 357 -41.28 -0.74 4.58
C ASP A 357 -41.12 0.52 3.70
N GLY A 358 -40.49 0.37 2.53
CA GLY A 358 -40.25 1.42 1.56
C GLY A 358 -38.89 2.11 1.72
N LEU A 359 -38.05 1.67 2.64
CA LEU A 359 -36.65 2.03 2.75
C LEU A 359 -35.79 0.95 2.09
N VAL A 360 -34.75 1.38 1.38
CA VAL A 360 -33.77 0.42 0.81
C VAL A 360 -32.64 0.17 1.80
N ASN A 361 -32.01 -0.99 1.72
CA ASN A 361 -30.92 -1.43 2.61
C ASN A 361 -29.81 -0.37 2.76
N LEU A 362 -29.44 0.35 1.70
CA LEU A 362 -28.43 1.42 1.79
C LEU A 362 -28.85 2.59 2.69
N LEU A 363 -30.13 2.96 2.67
CA LEU A 363 -30.67 3.97 3.59
C LEU A 363 -30.68 3.42 5.01
N GLU A 364 -31.12 2.18 5.19
CA GLU A 364 -31.18 1.56 6.51
C GLU A 364 -29.79 1.44 7.15
N MET A 365 -28.78 1.03 6.38
CA MET A 365 -27.39 1.04 6.80
C MET A 365 -26.95 2.46 7.22
N ALA A 366 -27.25 3.47 6.41
CA ALA A 366 -26.85 4.85 6.67
C ALA A 366 -27.54 5.47 7.88
N PHE A 367 -28.69 4.95 8.30
CA PHE A 367 -29.41 5.42 9.49
C PHE A 367 -29.34 4.44 10.66
N GLY A 368 -28.55 3.36 10.55
CA GLY A 368 -28.37 2.36 11.61
C GLY A 368 -29.65 1.58 11.94
N LEU A 369 -30.49 1.35 10.94
CA LEU A 369 -31.77 0.64 11.05
C LEU A 369 -31.59 -0.88 10.82
N ASN A 370 -32.66 -1.63 11.09
CA ASN A 370 -32.68 -3.08 10.91
C ASN A 370 -33.42 -3.44 9.62
N PRO A 371 -32.73 -3.92 8.58
CA PRO A 371 -33.30 -4.20 7.25
C PRO A 371 -34.23 -5.40 7.20
N THR A 372 -34.48 -6.05 8.34
CA THR A 372 -35.33 -7.25 8.42
C THR A 372 -36.67 -6.98 9.09
N VAL A 373 -36.91 -5.76 9.59
CA VAL A 373 -38.16 -5.38 10.26
C VAL A 373 -38.56 -3.93 9.98
N PRO A 374 -39.85 -3.64 9.70
CA PRO A 374 -40.29 -2.30 9.35
C PRO A 374 -39.90 -1.22 10.37
N ASN A 375 -39.13 -0.23 9.90
CA ASN A 375 -38.56 0.86 10.69
C ASN A 375 -39.38 2.16 10.57
N GLY A 376 -40.20 2.29 9.53
CA GLY A 376 -41.09 3.42 9.29
C GLY A 376 -40.40 4.55 8.50
N GLY A 377 -41.03 4.98 7.40
CA GLY A 377 -40.37 5.78 6.36
C GLY A 377 -39.98 7.24 6.65
N ASN A 378 -39.96 7.72 7.90
CA ASN A 378 -39.51 9.08 8.23
C ASN A 378 -38.17 9.07 8.97
N LEU A 379 -37.09 9.16 8.20
CA LEU A 379 -35.70 9.03 8.66
C LEU A 379 -35.19 10.26 9.44
N THR A 380 -35.59 11.46 9.03
CA THR A 380 -35.05 12.71 9.60
C THR A 380 -36.14 13.79 9.69
N PRO A 381 -36.37 14.39 10.87
CA PRO A 381 -37.30 15.51 11.00
C PRO A 381 -36.84 16.74 10.20
N LEU A 382 -37.76 17.35 9.46
CA LEU A 382 -37.57 18.66 8.85
C LEU A 382 -38.05 19.74 9.82
N THR A 383 -37.18 20.69 10.16
CA THR A 383 -37.49 21.81 11.05
C THR A 383 -37.47 23.14 10.29
N GLN A 384 -37.96 24.21 10.92
CA GLN A 384 -37.82 25.57 10.40
C GLN A 384 -36.96 26.39 11.37
N GLU A 385 -35.82 26.89 10.90
CA GLU A 385 -34.88 27.67 11.70
C GLU A 385 -34.49 28.94 10.93
N GLY A 386 -34.50 30.10 11.59
CA GLY A 386 -34.12 31.37 10.95
C GLY A 386 -34.97 31.76 9.73
N GLY A 387 -36.13 31.14 9.54
CA GLY A 387 -36.99 31.34 8.38
C GLY A 387 -36.74 30.40 7.20
N TYR A 388 -35.84 29.42 7.31
CA TYR A 388 -35.52 28.43 6.27
C TYR A 388 -35.90 27.01 6.70
N LEU A 389 -36.12 26.11 5.75
CA LEU A 389 -36.27 24.69 6.07
C LEU A 389 -34.90 24.09 6.37
N THR A 390 -34.80 23.34 7.46
CA THR A 390 -33.54 22.81 7.97
C THR A 390 -33.64 21.32 8.25
N MET A 391 -32.62 20.58 7.88
CA MET A 391 -32.48 19.15 8.11
C MET A 391 -31.17 18.89 8.86
N THR A 392 -31.23 18.07 9.91
CA THR A 392 -30.06 17.60 10.65
C THR A 392 -29.97 16.09 10.52
N ILE A 393 -28.83 15.61 10.04
CA ILE A 393 -28.51 14.19 9.87
C ILE A 393 -27.44 13.82 10.89
N ILE A 394 -27.69 12.76 11.66
CA ILE A 394 -26.66 12.09 12.45
C ILE A 394 -25.97 11.10 11.51
N LYS A 395 -24.67 11.32 11.27
CA LYS A 395 -23.90 10.48 10.36
C LYS A 395 -23.56 9.15 11.00
N HIS A 396 -23.92 8.07 10.32
CA HIS A 396 -23.36 6.75 10.57
C HIS A 396 -22.11 6.51 9.71
N PRO A 397 -21.08 5.84 10.26
CA PRO A 397 -19.90 5.47 9.49
C PRO A 397 -20.27 4.58 8.29
N GLY A 398 -19.73 4.88 7.10
CA GLY A 398 -19.85 4.01 5.93
C GLY A 398 -20.76 4.49 4.81
N ALA A 399 -21.40 5.63 5.02
CA ALA A 399 -22.25 6.27 4.04
C ALA A 399 -21.76 7.70 3.79
N ALA A 400 -21.90 8.16 2.55
CA ALA A 400 -21.82 9.56 2.20
C ALA A 400 -23.24 10.13 2.08
N TYR A 401 -23.41 11.38 2.51
CA TYR A 401 -24.71 12.05 2.59
C TYR A 401 -24.69 13.32 1.76
N GLU A 402 -25.71 13.50 0.92
CA GLU A 402 -25.97 14.73 0.19
C GLU A 402 -27.41 15.17 0.46
N VAL A 403 -27.61 16.41 0.90
CA VAL A 403 -28.95 16.99 1.08
C VAL A 403 -29.28 17.85 -0.14
N GLN A 404 -30.49 17.67 -0.66
CA GLN A 404 -30.96 18.40 -1.83
C GLN A 404 -32.31 19.06 -1.53
N SER A 405 -32.60 20.21 -2.15
CA SER A 405 -33.91 20.87 -2.01
C SER A 405 -34.56 21.17 -3.36
N ALA A 406 -35.89 21.24 -3.36
CA ALA A 406 -36.73 21.56 -4.51
C ALA A 406 -37.89 22.49 -4.12
N GLY A 407 -38.29 23.36 -5.07
CA GLY A 407 -39.30 24.39 -4.87
C GLY A 407 -40.74 23.99 -5.21
N THR A 408 -40.92 23.02 -6.10
CA THR A 408 -42.21 22.40 -6.46
C THR A 408 -41.94 20.95 -6.87
N LEU A 409 -42.85 20.03 -6.54
CA LEU A 409 -42.79 18.66 -7.06
C LEU A 409 -43.99 18.45 -7.99
N THR A 410 -43.70 18.38 -9.29
CA THR A 410 -44.71 18.07 -10.30
C THR A 410 -44.64 16.57 -10.60
N PRO A 411 -45.72 15.78 -10.37
CA PRO A 411 -45.70 14.34 -10.65
C PRO A 411 -45.30 14.03 -12.09
N GLY A 412 -44.33 13.13 -12.29
CA GLY A 412 -43.86 12.74 -13.63
C GLY A 412 -42.94 13.76 -14.32
N GLN A 413 -42.56 14.85 -13.65
CA GLN A 413 -41.50 15.76 -14.08
C GLN A 413 -40.33 15.64 -13.10
N PRO A 414 -39.08 15.44 -13.56
CA PRO A 414 -37.92 15.56 -12.69
C PRO A 414 -37.71 17.05 -12.38
N GLU A 415 -38.45 17.62 -11.43
CA GLU A 415 -38.04 18.91 -10.87
C GLU A 415 -36.75 18.72 -10.06
N SER A 416 -35.84 19.67 -10.26
CA SER A 416 -34.41 19.58 -9.99
C SER A 416 -34.09 19.65 -8.51
N PHE A 417 -34.27 18.56 -7.77
CA PHE A 417 -33.55 18.40 -6.52
C PHE A 417 -32.06 18.68 -6.79
N SER A 418 -31.53 19.68 -6.12
CA SER A 418 -30.15 20.09 -6.29
C SER A 418 -29.51 20.31 -4.93
N ALA A 419 -28.25 19.92 -4.79
CA ALA A 419 -27.44 20.32 -3.64
C ALA A 419 -27.13 21.82 -3.68
N THR A 420 -27.08 22.43 -4.87
CA THR A 420 -26.76 23.86 -5.05
C THR A 420 -27.84 24.82 -4.51
N THR A 421 -29.04 24.31 -4.27
CA THR A 421 -30.15 25.06 -3.67
C THR A 421 -30.18 24.94 -2.14
N THR A 422 -29.14 24.34 -1.55
CA THR A 422 -28.98 24.21 -0.10
C THR A 422 -27.68 24.87 0.36
N THR A 423 -27.56 25.11 1.67
CA THR A 423 -26.32 25.58 2.31
C THR A 423 -26.04 24.71 3.53
N ILE A 424 -24.80 24.24 3.63
CA ILE A 424 -24.29 23.49 4.77
C ILE A 424 -24.04 24.46 5.93
N LEU A 425 -24.63 24.18 7.09
CA LEU A 425 -24.48 24.94 8.32
C LEU A 425 -23.46 24.30 9.27
N LEU A 426 -23.38 22.97 9.26
CA LEU A 426 -22.42 22.17 10.02
C LEU A 426 -22.15 20.89 9.25
N ASP A 427 -20.88 20.52 9.12
CA ASP A 427 -20.47 19.24 8.55
C ASP A 427 -19.24 18.73 9.30
N ASP A 428 -19.48 17.87 10.30
CA ASP A 428 -18.43 17.22 11.08
C ASP A 428 -18.50 15.69 10.96
N THR A 429 -17.73 14.97 11.78
CA THR A 429 -17.65 13.51 11.74
C THR A 429 -18.92 12.81 12.20
N THR A 430 -19.83 13.52 12.88
CA THR A 430 -21.04 12.98 13.52
C THR A 430 -22.32 13.60 12.99
N THR A 431 -22.26 14.81 12.45
CA THR A 431 -23.46 15.61 12.15
C THR A 431 -23.30 16.35 10.81
N LEU A 432 -24.35 16.27 9.98
CA LEU A 432 -24.55 17.13 8.82
C LEU A 432 -25.83 17.95 9.02
N LYS A 433 -25.71 19.28 9.11
CA LYS A 433 -26.84 20.20 9.22
C LYS A 433 -26.89 21.09 7.97
N VAL A 434 -28.03 21.08 7.30
CA VAL A 434 -28.24 21.77 6.02
C VAL A 434 -29.57 22.50 6.05
N HIS A 435 -29.63 23.69 5.46
CA HIS A 435 -30.88 24.38 5.19
C HIS A 435 -31.09 24.62 3.69
N ASP A 436 -32.33 24.84 3.27
CA ASP A 436 -32.62 25.29 1.90
C ASP A 436 -32.32 26.79 1.74
N ASN A 437 -31.98 27.22 0.52
CA ASN A 437 -31.59 28.61 0.25
C ASN A 437 -32.79 29.55 0.04
N THR A 438 -34.03 29.04 0.17
CA THR A 438 -35.25 29.81 -0.04
C THR A 438 -36.00 30.00 1.27
N PRO A 439 -36.38 31.23 1.65
CA PRO A 439 -37.16 31.46 2.86
C PRO A 439 -38.50 30.70 2.83
N ALA A 440 -38.82 29.99 3.91
CA ALA A 440 -40.06 29.23 4.08
C ALA A 440 -41.33 30.11 4.09
N SER A 441 -41.20 31.44 4.15
CA SER A 441 -42.32 32.40 4.11
C SER A 441 -42.90 32.63 2.71
N THR A 442 -42.27 32.12 1.65
CA THR A 442 -42.80 32.19 0.27
C THR A 442 -43.68 30.96 -0.01
N ALA A 443 -44.99 31.17 -0.23
CA ALA A 443 -46.05 30.17 -0.19
C ALA A 443 -46.12 29.15 -1.36
N THR A 444 -45.05 28.39 -1.61
CA THR A 444 -45.08 27.14 -2.39
C THR A 444 -44.71 25.95 -1.49
N ALA A 445 -45.22 24.76 -1.79
CA ALA A 445 -44.80 23.55 -1.08
C ALA A 445 -43.31 23.28 -1.37
N ARG A 446 -42.50 23.24 -0.31
CA ARG A 446 -41.03 23.08 -0.40
C ARG A 446 -40.63 21.69 0.08
N PHE A 447 -39.59 21.14 -0.53
CA PHE A 447 -39.18 19.76 -0.30
C PHE A 447 -37.67 19.69 -0.09
N MET A 448 -37.24 18.89 0.87
CA MET A 448 -35.85 18.49 1.05
C MET A 448 -35.77 16.97 1.06
N ARG A 449 -34.68 16.42 0.57
CA ARG A 449 -34.39 14.98 0.65
C ARG A 449 -32.92 14.73 0.96
N VAL A 450 -32.64 13.54 1.46
CA VAL A 450 -31.29 13.00 1.60
C VAL A 450 -31.04 12.03 0.45
N ARG A 451 -29.87 12.13 -0.17
CA ARG A 451 -29.31 11.11 -1.03
C ARG A 451 -28.14 10.47 -0.28
N VAL A 452 -28.15 9.15 -0.25
CA VAL A 452 -27.08 8.34 0.33
C VAL A 452 -26.35 7.62 -0.79
N THR A 453 -25.03 7.57 -0.71
CA THR A 453 -24.20 6.68 -1.52
C THR A 453 -23.30 5.86 -0.61
N GLY A 454 -22.96 4.64 -1.02
CA GLY A 454 -21.87 3.89 -0.41
C GLY A 454 -20.61 4.75 -0.33
N ALA A 455 -19.86 4.66 0.77
CA ALA A 455 -18.55 5.28 0.83
C ALA A 455 -17.61 4.51 -0.13
N PRO A 456 -16.87 5.20 -1.02
CA PRO A 456 -15.94 4.55 -1.94
C PRO A 456 -14.78 3.84 -1.24
#